data_AF-X1RTN5-F1
#
_entry.id   AF-X1RTN5-F1
#
_cell.length_a   1.000
_cell.length_b   1.000
_cell.length_c   1.000
_cell.angle_alpha   90.00
_cell.angle_beta   90.00
_cell.angle_gamma   90.00
#
_symmetry.space_group_name_H-M   'P 1'
#
loop_
_entity.id
_entity.type
_entity.pdbx_description
1 polymer ?
#
loop_
_entity_poly.entity_id
_entity_poly.type
_entity_poly.pdbx_seq_one_letter_code
_entity_poly.pdbx_strand_id
1 'polypeptide(L)'
;MIKVAFQGERGAFSEDAAVKLFGEGIDFLPCIHLRDVFQAVLEVSVDFGVVPVENSQAGTLAETYDLLLAYPLNIFAEVILRV
;
A
#
# COMPACT_ATOMS: atom_id res chain seq x y z
N MET A 1 1.85 -13.70 11.38
CA MET A 1 2.09 -12.26 11.60
C MET A 1 1.57 -11.56 10.38
N ILE A 2 0.86 -10.44 10.51
CA ILE A 2 0.32 -9.73 9.34
C ILE A 2 1.50 -9.20 8.53
N LYS A 3 1.52 -9.50 7.23
CA LYS A 3 2.53 -9.05 6.30
C LYS A 3 1.91 -8.06 5.31
N VAL A 4 2.54 -6.89 5.16
CA VAL A 4 2.02 -5.79 4.36
C VAL A 4 3.02 -5.38 3.28
N ALA A 5 2.58 -5.35 2.03
CA ALA A 5 3.35 -4.79 0.93
C ALA A 5 3.08 -3.30 0.75
N PHE A 6 4.09 -2.54 0.35
CA PHE A 6 3.94 -1.13 -0.04
C PHE A 6 5.02 -0.72 -1.05
N GLN A 7 4.74 0.32 -1.84
CA GLN A 7 5.72 0.85 -2.78
C GLN A 7 6.71 1.79 -2.07
N GLY A 8 8.00 1.59 -2.33
CA GLY A 8 9.09 2.39 -1.78
C GLY A 8 10.12 1.55 -1.01
N GLU A 9 10.87 2.23 -0.15
CA GLU A 9 11.88 1.64 0.73
C GLU A 9 11.47 1.78 2.20
N ARG A 10 12.23 1.16 3.10
CA ARG A 10 12.03 1.35 4.53
C ARG A 10 12.17 2.82 4.92
N GLY A 11 11.26 3.30 5.75
CA GLY A 11 11.11 4.70 6.15
C GLY A 11 10.21 5.52 5.22
N ALA A 12 9.60 4.92 4.19
CA ALA A 12 8.62 5.62 3.36
C ALA A 12 7.32 5.89 4.13
N PHE A 13 6.59 6.94 3.76
CA PHE A 13 5.28 7.24 4.35
C PHE A 13 4.28 6.08 4.21
N SER A 14 4.42 5.23 3.19
CA SER A 14 3.59 4.04 3.04
C SER A 14 3.86 2.97 4.14
N GLU A 15 5.08 2.89 4.68
CA GLU A 15 5.39 2.06 5.86
C GLU A 15 4.68 2.62 7.09
N ASP A 16 4.76 3.93 7.32
CA ASP A 16 4.06 4.61 8.42
C ASP A 16 2.53 4.43 8.33
N ALA A 17 1.98 4.42 7.11
CA ALA A 17 0.56 4.21 6.86
C ALA A 17 0.16 2.78 7.24
N ALA A 18 0.99 1.80 6.89
CA ALA A 18 0.78 0.41 7.27
C ALA A 18 0.84 0.23 8.80
N VAL A 19 1.83 0.82 9.48
CA VAL A 19 1.90 0.80 10.96
C VAL A 19 0.65 1.44 11.57
N LYS A 20 0.19 2.57 11.04
CA LYS A 20 -0.99 3.27 11.56
C LYS A 20 -2.29 2.47 11.40
N LEU A 21 -2.40 1.65 10.34
CA LEU A 21 -3.56 0.80 10.08
C LEU A 21 -3.57 -0.49 10.89
N PHE A 22 -2.42 -1.16 10.97
CA PHE A 22 -2.34 -2.53 11.51
C PHE A 22 -1.65 -2.62 12.88
N GLY A 23 -1.07 -1.54 13.37
CA GLY A 23 -0.30 -1.48 14.61
C GLY A 23 1.17 -1.88 14.44
N GLU A 24 1.86 -1.96 15.57
CA GLU A 24 3.25 -2.47 15.62
C GLU A 24 3.29 -4.00 15.53
N GLY A 25 4.43 -4.55 15.09
CA GLY A 25 4.62 -6.01 15.00
C GLY A 25 4.06 -6.66 13.73
N ILE A 26 3.96 -5.89 12.65
CA ILE A 26 3.72 -6.39 11.29
C ILE A 26 5.04 -6.59 10.53
N ASP A 27 5.03 -7.50 9.57
CA ASP A 27 6.13 -7.70 8.63
C ASP A 27 5.92 -6.84 7.38
N PHE A 28 7.01 -6.32 6.83
CA PHE A 28 6.98 -5.44 5.66
C PHE A 28 7.56 -6.11 4.42
N LEU A 29 6.93 -5.85 3.27
CA LEU A 29 7.47 -6.15 1.96
C LEU A 29 7.55 -4.86 1.13
N PRO A 30 8.69 -4.15 1.15
CA PRO A 30 8.90 -3.01 0.26
C PRO A 30 8.97 -3.49 -1.20
N CYS A 31 8.27 -2.76 -2.06
CA CYS A 31 8.16 -3.03 -3.49
C CYS A 31 8.72 -1.87 -4.28
N ILE A 32 9.41 -2.16 -5.40
CA ILE A 32 9.98 -1.11 -6.25
C ILE A 32 8.87 -0.38 -7.00
N HIS A 33 7.95 -1.13 -7.61
CA HIS A 33 6.84 -0.58 -8.38
C HIS A 33 5.51 -0.75 -7.67
N LEU A 34 4.58 0.15 -7.96
CA LEU A 34 3.25 0.11 -7.37
C LEU A 34 2.52 -1.19 -7.74
N ARG A 35 2.65 -1.62 -9.00
CA ARG A 35 2.09 -2.88 -9.50
C ARG A 35 2.56 -4.12 -8.73
N ASP A 36 3.77 -4.10 -8.16
CA ASP A 36 4.31 -5.23 -7.43
C ASP A 36 3.57 -5.42 -6.10
N VAL A 37 3.05 -4.33 -5.51
CA VAL A 37 2.17 -4.39 -4.33
C VAL A 37 0.88 -5.13 -4.66
N PHE A 38 0.23 -4.76 -5.78
CA PHE A 38 -0.99 -5.42 -6.23
C PHE A 38 -0.75 -6.90 -6.55
N GLN A 39 0.35 -7.21 -7.22
CA GLN A 39 0.73 -8.59 -7.54
C GLN A 39 0.97 -9.41 -6.28
N ALA A 40 1.67 -8.86 -5.28
CA ALA A 40 1.95 -9.55 -4.03
C ALA A 40 0.67 -9.92 -3.26
N VAL A 41 -0.34 -9.04 -3.27
CA VAL A 41 -1.66 -9.31 -2.66
C VAL A 41 -2.43 -10.35 -3.47
N LEU A 42 -2.44 -10.21 -4.80
CA LEU A 42 -3.13 -11.14 -5.70
C LEU A 42 -2.59 -12.58 -5.57
N GLU A 43 -1.27 -12.73 -5.44
CA GLU A 43 -0.59 -14.01 -5.28
C GLU A 43 -0.62 -14.54 -3.84
N VAL A 44 -1.26 -13.82 -2.90
CA VAL A 44 -1.35 -14.19 -1.49
C VAL A 44 0.05 -14.33 -0.84
N SER A 45 1.02 -13.55 -1.33
CA SER A 45 2.39 -13.47 -0.78
C SER A 45 2.48 -12.54 0.44
N VAL A 46 1.45 -11.72 0.63
CA VAL A 46 1.21 -10.81 1.74
C VAL A 46 -0.28 -10.80 2.08
N ASP A 47 -0.64 -10.37 3.28
CA ASP A 47 -2.04 -10.27 3.71
C ASP A 47 -2.71 -9.01 3.16
N PHE A 48 -1.98 -7.90 3.09
CA PHE A 48 -2.48 -6.61 2.63
C PHE A 48 -1.45 -5.84 1.79
N GLY A 49 -1.96 -4.95 0.94
CA GLY A 49 -1.16 -3.94 0.24
C GLY A 49 -1.60 -2.55 0.66
N VAL A 50 -0.66 -1.66 0.92
CA VAL A 50 -0.91 -0.25 1.22
C VAL A 50 -0.36 0.60 0.08
N VAL A 51 -1.24 1.40 -0.52
CA VAL A 51 -0.94 2.21 -1.70
C VAL A 51 -1.46 3.63 -1.52
N PRO A 52 -0.69 4.66 -1.92
CA PRO A 52 -1.16 6.04 -1.88
C PRO A 52 -2.15 6.29 -3.02
N VAL A 53 -3.30 6.89 -2.72
CA VAL A 53 -4.32 7.25 -3.72
C VAL A 53 -4.33 8.75 -4.05
N GLU A 54 -3.93 9.60 -3.10
CA GLU A 54 -3.93 11.06 -3.26
C GLU A 54 -2.85 11.71 -2.41
N ASN A 55 -2.28 12.81 -2.91
CA ASN A 55 -1.41 13.71 -2.17
C ASN A 55 -1.97 15.14 -2.25
N SER A 56 -2.02 15.85 -1.12
CA SER A 56 -2.62 17.20 -1.06
C SER A 56 -1.88 18.26 -1.89
N GLN A 57 -0.61 18.04 -2.23
CA GLN A 57 0.21 18.93 -3.06
C GLN A 57 0.25 18.48 -4.53
N ALA A 58 0.36 17.18 -4.78
CA ALA A 58 0.52 16.62 -6.12
C ALA A 58 -0.80 16.14 -6.77
N GLY A 59 -1.89 16.11 -5.99
CA GLY A 59 -3.19 15.62 -6.41
C GLY A 59 -3.31 14.10 -6.41
N THR A 60 -4.26 13.60 -7.19
CA THR A 60 -4.61 12.19 -7.32
C THR A 60 -3.52 11.37 -8.01
N LEU A 61 -3.22 10.18 -7.50
CA LEU A 61 -2.27 9.24 -8.13
C LEU A 61 -3.01 8.33 -9.10
N ALA A 62 -3.11 8.74 -10.37
CA ALA A 62 -3.85 8.02 -11.41
C ALA A 62 -3.45 6.53 -11.53
N GLU A 63 -2.16 6.21 -11.45
CA GLU A 63 -1.65 4.82 -11.54
C GLU A 63 -2.30 3.90 -10.50
N THR A 64 -2.53 4.40 -9.27
CA THR A 64 -3.18 3.60 -8.22
C THR A 64 -4.61 3.24 -8.59
N TYR A 65 -5.36 4.17 -9.19
CA TYR A 65 -6.72 3.92 -9.64
C TYR A 65 -6.76 2.96 -10.83
N ASP A 66 -5.85 3.11 -11.79
CA ASP A 66 -5.73 2.20 -12.92
C ASP A 66 -5.47 0.76 -12.45
N LEU A 67 -4.60 0.59 -11.45
CA LEU A 67 -4.31 -0.73 -10.85
C LEU A 67 -5.48 -1.27 -10.02
N LEU A 68 -6.18 -0.42 -9.25
CA LEU A 68 -7.41 -0.82 -8.55
C LEU A 68 -8.50 -1.32 -9.50
N LEU A 69 -8.60 -0.74 -10.70
CA LEU A 69 -9.54 -1.20 -11.73
C LEU A 69 -9.05 -2.47 -12.45
N ALA A 70 -7.75 -2.64 -12.60
CA ALA A 70 -7.17 -3.78 -13.33
C ALA A 70 -7.09 -5.07 -12.51
N TYR A 71 -7.01 -4.98 -11.19
CA TYR A 71 -6.86 -6.13 -10.30
C TYR A 71 -8.18 -6.46 -9.58
N PRO A 72 -8.56 -7.75 -9.46
CA PRO A 72 -9.78 -8.16 -8.76
C PRO A 72 -9.59 -8.16 -7.23
N LEU A 73 -9.14 -7.04 -6.67
CA LEU A 73 -8.88 -6.84 -5.24
C LEU A 73 -9.92 -5.89 -4.63
N ASN A 74 -10.06 -5.94 -3.30
CA ASN A 74 -11.01 -5.11 -2.57
C ASN A 74 -10.27 -4.12 -1.66
N ILE A 75 -10.82 -2.92 -1.51
CA ILE A 75 -10.35 -1.92 -0.54
C ILE A 75 -10.99 -2.23 0.82
N PHE A 76 -10.17 -2.43 1.84
CA PHE A 76 -10.63 -2.80 3.20
C PHE A 76 -10.57 -1.65 4.21
N ALA A 77 -9.69 -0.67 4.00
CA ALA A 77 -9.49 0.44 4.92
C ALA A 77 -8.85 1.62 4.18
N GLU A 78 -8.96 2.80 4.79
CA GLU A 78 -8.24 4.01 4.38
C GLU A 78 -7.54 4.64 5.59
N VAL A 79 -6.46 5.37 5.33
CA VAL A 79 -5.77 6.15 6.35
C VAL A 79 -5.24 7.44 5.75
N ILE A 80 -5.38 8.54 6.49
CA ILE A 80 -4.77 9.81 6.16
C ILE A 80 -3.51 9.97 7.02
N LEU A 81 -2.37 10.14 6.34
CA LEU A 81 -1.12 10.54 6.97
C LEU A 81 -0.90 12.04 6.80
N ARG A 82 -0.47 12.67 7.89
CA ARG A 82 0.01 14.04 7.84
C ARG A 82 1.51 13.98 7.58
N VAL A 83 1.89 14.42 6.39
CA VAL A 83 3.27 14.50 5.90
C VAL A 83 3.71 15.97 5.87
#